data_AF-A0A379WHC0-F1
#
_entry.id   AF-A0A379WHC0-F1
#
_cell.length_a   1.000
_cell.length_b   1.000
_cell.length_c   1.000
_cell.angle_alpha   90.00
_cell.angle_beta   90.00
_cell.angle_gamma   90.00
#
_symmetry.space_group_name_H-M   'P 1'
#
loop_
_entity.id
_entity.type
_entity.pdbx_description
1 polymer ?
#
loop_
_entity_poly.entity_id
_entity_poly.type
_entity_poly.pdbx_seq_one_letter_code
_entity_poly.pdbx_strand_id
1 'polypeptide(L)' 'MPAAFGLFACCPNSAVDAIISGVNIGNDTDTVATMVGAISGAFHGVEAFPADYLTTLDRMNHFDLAELARQIAG' A
#
# COMPACT_ATOMS: atom_id res chain seq x y z
N MET A 1 2.78 10.57 11.04
CA MET A 1 3.45 10.72 9.73
C MET A 1 2.65 11.66 8.82
N PRO A 2 2.79 12.99 8.96
CA PRO A 2 2.08 13.94 8.09
C PRO A 2 2.36 13.74 6.59
N ALA A 3 3.58 13.32 6.24
CA ALA A 3 3.99 13.04 4.87
C ALA A 3 3.09 11.99 4.19
N ALA A 4 2.66 10.95 4.91
CA ALA A 4 1.81 9.90 4.34
C ALA A 4 0.44 10.44 3.90
N PHE A 5 -0.18 11.29 4.72
CA PHE A 5 -1.44 11.95 4.36
C PHE A 5 -1.26 12.95 3.22
N GLY A 6 -0.15 13.69 3.20
CA GLY A 6 0.17 14.61 2.10
C GLY A 6 0.32 13.88 0.77
N LEU A 7 1.05 12.76 0.74
CA LEU A 7 1.25 11.96 -0.46
C LEU A 7 -0.04 11.31 -0.96
N PHE A 8 -0.85 10.77 -0.05
CA PHE A 8 -2.19 10.27 -0.39
C PHE A 8 -3.05 11.38 -1.01
N ALA A 9 -3.05 12.59 -0.42
CA ALA A 9 -3.79 13.72 -0.95
C ALA A 9 -3.30 14.20 -2.33
N CYS A 10 -2.00 14.04 -2.63
CA CYS A 10 -1.42 14.37 -3.94
C CYS A 10 -1.75 13.33 -5.03
N CYS A 11 -2.12 12.11 -4.66
CA CYS A 11 -2.40 10.99 -5.57
C CYS A 11 -3.79 10.37 -5.33
N PRO A 12 -4.89 11.17 -5.32
CA PRO A 12 -6.19 10.73 -4.80
C PRO A 12 -6.90 9.68 -5.65
N ASN A 13 -6.36 9.35 -6.83
CA ASN A 13 -6.96 8.40 -7.77
C ASN A 13 -6.01 7.24 -8.11
N SER A 14 -4.85 7.14 -7.44
CA SER A 14 -3.84 6.13 -7.75
C SER A 14 -3.04 5.75 -6.50
N ALA A 15 -3.40 4.60 -5.92
CA ALA A 15 -2.68 4.04 -4.77
C ALA A 15 -1.21 3.74 -5.10
N VAL A 16 -0.96 3.29 -6.34
CA VAL A 16 0.40 2.99 -6.82
C VAL A 16 1.24 4.26 -6.94
N ASP A 17 0.72 5.33 -7.52
CA ASP A 17 1.47 6.59 -7.62
C ASP A 17 1.73 7.20 -6.24
N ALA A 18 0.79 7.06 -5.30
CA ALA A 18 0.97 7.48 -3.92
C ALA A 18 2.13 6.72 -3.25
N ILE A 19 2.19 5.39 -3.40
CA ILE A 19 3.29 4.55 -2.88
C ILE A 19 4.61 4.93 -3.54
N ILE A 20 4.65 5.02 -4.88
CA ILE A 20 5.87 5.40 -5.62
C ILE A 20 6.36 6.78 -5.16
N SER A 21 5.45 7.71 -4.92
CA SER A 21 5.81 9.01 -4.36
C SER A 21 6.45 8.83 -2.98
N GLY A 22 5.84 8.04 -2.08
CA GLY A 22 6.40 7.70 -0.77
C GLY A 22 7.80 7.09 -0.79
N VAL A 23 8.05 6.18 -1.75
CA VAL A 23 9.38 5.59 -1.97
C VAL A 23 10.41 6.64 -2.40
N ASN A 24 9.99 7.68 -3.12
CA ASN A 24 10.88 8.69 -3.71
C ASN A 24 11.06 9.96 -2.87
N ILE A 25 10.35 10.16 -1.75
CA ILE A 25 10.49 11.41 -0.97
C ILE A 25 11.77 11.49 -0.13
N GLY A 26 12.48 10.38 0.01
CA GLY A 26 13.70 10.26 0.82
C GLY A 26 13.45 10.05 2.33
N ASN A 27 14.55 9.98 3.09
CA ASN A 27 14.57 9.67 4.52
C ASN A 27 14.04 8.25 4.85
N ASP A 28 12.89 8.13 5.49
CA ASP A 28 12.30 6.90 5.99
C ASP A 28 11.24 6.39 5.00
N THR A 29 11.72 5.91 3.86
CA THR A 29 10.89 5.67 2.68
C THR A 29 10.02 4.43 2.82
N ASP A 30 10.51 3.37 3.47
CA ASP A 30 9.74 2.14 3.69
C ASP A 30 8.58 2.39 4.65
N THR A 31 8.80 3.11 5.75
CA THR A 31 7.71 3.45 6.67
C THR A 31 6.70 4.40 6.02
N VAL A 32 7.15 5.42 5.29
CA VAL A 32 6.23 6.33 4.57
C VAL A 32 5.44 5.58 3.50
N ALA A 33 6.09 4.82 2.64
CA ALA A 33 5.43 4.09 1.56
C ALA A 33 4.45 3.04 2.11
N THR A 34 4.80 2.35 3.20
CA THR A 34 3.91 1.39 3.87
C THR A 34 2.64 2.08 4.39
N MET A 35 2.80 3.21 5.09
CA MET A 35 1.65 3.96 5.62
C MET A 35 0.77 4.54 4.50
N VAL A 36 1.36 5.06 3.42
CA VAL A 36 0.63 5.55 2.25
C VAL A 36 -0.12 4.41 1.56
N GLY A 37 0.52 3.25 1.39
CA GLY A 37 -0.10 2.07 0.80
C GLY A 37 -1.27 1.55 1.63
N ALA A 38 -1.13 1.50 2.96
CA ALA A 38 -2.21 1.11 3.87
C ALA A 38 -3.41 2.06 3.77
N ILE A 39 -3.19 3.38 3.79
CA ILE A 39 -4.26 4.38 3.67
C ILE A 39 -4.94 4.27 2.31
N SER A 40 -4.15 4.24 1.23
CA SER A 40 -4.67 4.20 -0.14
C SER A 40 -5.43 2.91 -0.42
N GLY A 41 -4.92 1.76 0.05
CA GLY A 41 -5.57 0.46 -0.10
C GLY A 41 -6.87 0.35 0.70
N ALA A 42 -6.90 0.90 1.92
CA ALA A 42 -8.13 0.96 2.71
C ALA A 42 -9.21 1.85 2.05
N PHE A 43 -8.80 2.94 1.39
CA PHE A 43 -9.72 3.87 0.74
C PHE A 43 -10.21 3.39 -0.64
N HIS A 44 -9.33 2.82 -1.46
CA HIS A 44 -9.65 2.42 -2.83
C HIS A 44 -10.01 0.94 -3.00
N GLY A 45 -9.73 0.10 -2.00
CA GLY A 45 -9.91 -1.35 -2.08
C GLY A 45 -8.74 -2.07 -2.77
N VAL A 46 -8.81 -3.40 -2.79
CA VAL A 46 -7.71 -4.26 -3.30
C VAL A 46 -7.45 -4.08 -4.79
N GLU A 47 -8.48 -3.78 -5.58
CA GLU A 47 -8.38 -3.58 -7.03
C GLU A 47 -7.60 -2.31 -7.42
N ALA A 48 -7.23 -1.48 -6.43
CA ALA A 48 -6.36 -0.32 -6.64
C ALA A 48 -4.90 -0.71 -6.92
N PHE A 49 -4.53 -1.97 -6.64
CA PHE A 49 -3.18 -2.50 -6.85
C PHE A 49 -3.16 -3.46 -8.06
N PRO A 50 -2.06 -3.48 -8.83
CA PRO A 50 -1.80 -4.54 -9.78
C PRO A 50 -1.86 -5.93 -9.12
N ALA A 51 -2.62 -6.85 -9.70
CA ALA A 51 -2.84 -8.18 -9.12
C ALA A 51 -1.55 -9.02 -8.96
N ASP A 52 -0.53 -8.73 -9.77
CA ASP A 52 0.79 -9.36 -9.69
C ASP A 52 1.58 -8.95 -8.44
N TYR A 53 1.24 -7.83 -7.79
CA TYR A 53 1.89 -7.40 -6.54
C TYR A 53 1.59 -8.38 -5.42
N LEU A 54 0.32 -8.67 -5.16
CA LEU A 54 -0.10 -9.64 -4.13
C LEU A 54 0.47 -11.03 -4.44
N THR A 55 0.37 -11.47 -5.69
CA THR A 55 0.94 -12.75 -6.15
C THR A 55 2.44 -12.84 -5.86
N THR A 56 3.18 -11.75 -6.09
CA THR A 56 4.62 -11.69 -5.85
C THR A 56 4.93 -11.69 -4.35
N LEU A 57 4.20 -10.90 -3.56
CA LEU A 57 4.37 -10.82 -2.12
C LEU A 57 4.11 -12.19 -1.46
N ASP A 58 3.00 -12.84 -1.78
CA ASP A 58 2.66 -14.13 -1.20
C ASP A 58 3.69 -15.21 -1.56
N ARG A 59 4.14 -15.24 -2.82
CA ARG A 59 5.17 -16.18 -3.28
C ARG A 59 6.52 -15.95 -2.61
N MET A 60 6.95 -14.69 -2.47
CA MET A 60 8.25 -14.36 -1.90
C MET A 60 8.29 -14.53 -0.38
N ASN A 61 7.17 -14.35 0.30
CA ASN A 61 7.08 -14.46 1.75
C ASN A 61 6.54 -15.81 2.24
N HIS A 62 6.11 -16.70 1.32
CA HIS A 62 5.42 -17.95 1.66
C HIS A 62 4.24 -17.73 2.60
N PHE A 63 3.44 -16.70 2.31
CA PHE A 63 2.40 -16.18 3.18
C PHE A 63 1.14 -15.86 2.37
N ASP A 64 -0.06 -16.01 2.92
CA ASP A 64 -1.31 -15.63 2.26
C ASP A 64 -1.87 -14.37 2.95
N LEU A 65 -1.55 -13.21 2.36
CA LEU A 65 -2.00 -11.93 2.93
C LEU A 65 -3.51 -11.74 2.82
N ALA A 66 -4.15 -12.30 1.79
CA ALA A 66 -5.60 -12.17 1.59
C ALA A 66 -6.37 -12.99 2.64
N GLU A 67 -5.88 -14.16 3.00
CA GLU A 67 -6.43 -14.99 4.07
C GLU A 67 -6.27 -14.32 5.43
N LEU A 68 -5.08 -13.77 5.72
CA LEU A 68 -4.89 -12.99 6.95
C LEU A 68 -5.89 -11.82 7.03
N ALA A 69 -6.07 -11.08 5.94
CA ALA A 69 -7.02 -9.96 5.90
C ALA A 69 -8.46 -10.42 6.19
N ARG A 70 -8.90 -11.56 5.63
CA ARG A 70 -10.22 -12.16 5.91
C ARG A 70 -10.38 -12.55 7.39
N GLN A 71 -9.37 -13.18 7.98
CA GLN A 71 -9.40 -13.59 9.39
C GLN A 71 -9.50 -12.40 10.35
N ILE A 72 -8.92 -11.25 9.97
CA ILE A 72 -9.00 -10.01 10.76
C ILE A 72 -10.35 -9.30 10.56
N ALA A 73 -10.93 -9.37 9.36
CA ALA A 73 -12.18 -8.69 9.04
C ALA A 73 -13.41 -9.28 9.77
N GLY A 74 -13.37 -10.57 10.14
CA GLY A 74 -14.46 -11.28 10.82
C GLY A 74 -15.31 -12.12 9.87
#